data_AF-A0A2V9UX40-F1
#
_entry.id   AF-A0A2V9UX40-F1
#
_cell.length_a   1.000
_cell.length_b   1.000
_cell.length_c   1.000
_cell.angle_alpha   90.00
_cell.angle_beta   90.00
_cell.angle_gamma   90.00
#
_symmetry.space_group_name_H-M   'P 1'
#
loop_
_entity.id
_entity.type
_entity.pdbx_description
1 polymer ?
#
loop_
_entity_poly.entity_id
_entity_poly.type
_entity_poly.pdbx_seq_one_letter_code
_entity_poly.pdbx_strand_id
1 'polypeptide(L)'
;MKTTFKRFAVALGLALIGMILTAKAGAECGSYLQGHKVGAVVSPQSWSGAEFSSASRLLVSDHDSNDSIVGMWKFTFTAQGNTGPGSPPDGVPLDIGFTQWHSDGTEIINSGRPPQDGSICLGVWKKTGKSRYKFNHFAIGYDTANAPTGIGNPTGPTHIVGDVMVSPDGKSYAGTFTLDAYDTSNTLIAHLVGVITATRITVHTPASSIF
;
A
#
# COMPACT_ATOMS: atom_id res chain seq x y z
N MET A 1 9.88 2.15 -64.02
CA MET A 1 11.11 2.47 -63.23
C MET A 1 11.10 3.89 -62.65
N LYS A 2 11.01 4.99 -63.43
CA LYS A 2 11.15 6.37 -62.89
C LYS A 2 10.16 6.74 -61.76
N THR A 3 8.94 6.24 -61.78
CA THR A 3 7.92 6.48 -60.73
C THR A 3 8.16 5.68 -59.45
N THR A 4 8.60 4.43 -59.58
CA THR A 4 8.92 3.55 -58.44
C THR A 4 10.11 4.08 -57.63
N PHE A 5 11.15 4.57 -58.31
CA PHE A 5 12.33 5.16 -57.68
C PHE A 5 11.98 6.40 -56.84
N LYS A 6 11.10 7.29 -57.34
CA LYS A 6 10.63 8.46 -56.59
C LYS A 6 9.90 8.07 -55.30
N ARG A 7 9.05 7.03 -55.33
CA ARG A 7 8.34 6.55 -54.12
C ARG A 7 9.30 5.96 -53.09
N PHE A 8 10.29 5.19 -53.54
CA PHE A 8 11.34 4.67 -52.65
C PHE A 8 12.20 5.78 -52.02
N ALA A 9 12.59 6.79 -52.80
CA ALA A 9 13.35 7.93 -52.29
C ALA A 9 12.59 8.74 -51.23
N VAL A 10 11.28 8.96 -51.41
CA VAL A 10 10.43 9.64 -50.42
C VAL A 10 10.27 8.80 -49.15
N ALA A 11 10.03 7.49 -49.28
CA ALA A 11 9.91 6.60 -48.13
C ALA A 11 11.21 6.54 -47.30
N LEU A 12 12.37 6.43 -47.97
CA LEU A 12 13.68 6.43 -47.32
C LEU A 12 13.98 7.78 -46.64
N GLY A 13 13.63 8.89 -47.28
CA GLY A 13 13.76 10.23 -46.71
C GLY A 13 12.93 10.41 -45.42
N LEU A 14 11.67 9.97 -45.42
CA LEU A 14 10.81 10.01 -44.23
C LEU A 14 11.34 9.12 -43.11
N ALA A 15 11.85 7.92 -43.42
CA ALA A 15 12.46 7.03 -42.43
C ALA A 15 13.74 7.64 -41.80
N LEU A 16 14.58 8.29 -42.61
CA LEU A 16 15.78 8.98 -42.14
C LEU A 16 15.45 10.18 -41.25
N ILE A 17 14.43 10.98 -41.60
CA ILE A 17 13.96 12.09 -40.75
C ILE A 17 13.40 11.57 -39.42
N GLY A 18 12.66 10.46 -39.45
CA GLY A 18 12.16 9.80 -38.23
C GLY A 18 13.27 9.36 -37.28
N MET A 19 14.38 8.82 -37.80
CA MET A 19 15.54 8.41 -36.99
C MET A 19 16.33 9.58 -36.39
N ILE A 20 16.26 10.78 -36.98
CA ILE A 20 16.90 11.99 -36.41
C ILE A 20 16.09 12.54 -35.23
N LEU A 21 14.79 12.28 -35.18
CA LEU A 21 13.86 12.77 -34.14
C LEU A 21 13.64 11.79 -32.99
N THR A 22 14.30 10.62 -32.96
CA THR A 22 14.23 9.71 -31.81
C THR A 22 14.95 10.31 -30.60
N ALA A 23 14.18 10.80 -29.62
CA ALA A 23 14.74 11.20 -28.34
C ALA A 23 15.49 10.02 -27.69
N LYS A 24 16.76 10.22 -27.37
CA LYS A 24 17.55 9.28 -26.57
C LYS A 24 17.04 9.32 -25.13
N ALA A 25 16.03 8.51 -24.82
CA ALA A 25 15.58 8.26 -23.47
C ALA A 25 16.63 7.41 -22.71
N GLY A 26 17.70 8.06 -22.25
CA GLY A 26 18.64 7.49 -21.31
C GLY A 26 18.02 7.43 -19.92
N ALA A 27 17.26 6.38 -19.63
CA ALA A 27 16.80 6.06 -18.28
C ALA A 27 17.98 5.46 -17.48
N GLU A 28 19.01 6.29 -17.25
CA GLU A 28 20.21 5.89 -16.54
C GLU A 28 20.04 6.16 -15.03
N CYS A 29 19.55 5.13 -14.33
CA CYS A 29 19.49 5.14 -12.86
C CYS A 29 20.90 5.06 -12.25
N GLY A 30 21.62 6.18 -12.32
CA GLY A 30 22.86 6.42 -11.57
C GLY A 30 24.13 5.84 -12.18
N SER A 31 24.66 6.50 -13.21
CA SER A 31 26.09 6.43 -13.54
C SER A 31 26.76 7.75 -13.17
N TYR A 32 27.21 7.87 -11.91
CA TYR A 32 27.88 9.08 -11.41
C TYR A 32 29.36 9.13 -11.87
N LEU A 33 29.61 9.20 -13.18
CA LEU A 33 30.97 9.36 -13.72
C LEU A 33 31.04 10.39 -14.86
N GLN A 34 31.52 11.57 -14.47
CA GLN A 34 32.56 12.31 -15.20
C GLN A 34 32.17 12.95 -16.55
N GLY A 35 31.31 13.98 -16.52
CA GLY A 35 31.05 14.79 -17.72
C GLY A 35 30.08 15.97 -17.55
N HIS A 36 30.25 16.83 -16.53
CA HIS A 36 29.39 18.01 -16.37
C HIS A 36 29.50 18.98 -17.58
N LYS A 37 28.47 19.00 -18.45
CA LYS A 37 28.28 20.08 -19.42
C LYS A 37 27.73 21.30 -18.68
N VAL A 38 28.57 22.31 -18.51
CA VAL A 38 28.17 23.62 -17.97
C VAL A 38 27.07 24.21 -18.87
N GLY A 39 25.90 24.49 -18.29
CA GLY A 39 24.75 25.05 -19.02
C GLY A 39 23.61 24.08 -19.37
N ALA A 40 23.61 22.84 -18.86
CA ALA A 40 22.43 21.98 -18.95
C ALA A 40 21.26 22.56 -18.13
N VAL A 41 20.30 23.20 -18.80
CA VAL A 41 19.08 23.70 -18.17
C VAL A 41 18.16 22.51 -17.90
N VAL A 42 18.08 22.09 -16.64
CA VAL A 42 17.03 21.19 -16.18
C VAL A 42 15.68 21.90 -16.29
N SER A 43 14.73 21.30 -17.02
CA SER A 43 13.35 21.76 -16.99
C SER A 43 12.85 21.73 -15.54
N PRO A 44 12.23 22.81 -15.02
CA PRO A 44 11.65 22.77 -13.69
C PRO A 44 10.58 21.70 -13.64
N GLN A 45 10.79 20.66 -12.84
CA GLN A 45 9.71 19.75 -12.47
C GLN A 45 8.64 20.58 -11.76
N SER A 46 7.37 20.31 -12.05
CA SER A 46 6.23 21.06 -11.50
C SER A 46 5.99 20.72 -10.03
N TRP A 47 6.92 21.10 -9.17
CA TRP A 47 6.80 20.99 -7.72
C TRP A 47 6.04 22.22 -7.21
N SER A 48 4.75 22.05 -6.93
CA SER A 48 3.94 23.07 -6.23
C SER A 48 4.31 23.09 -4.74
N GLY A 49 5.51 23.60 -4.44
CA GLY A 49 6.08 23.72 -3.10
C GLY A 49 6.40 25.18 -2.80
N ALA A 50 5.41 26.06 -2.91
CA ALA A 50 5.57 27.49 -2.70
C ALA A 50 5.57 27.83 -1.20
N GLU A 51 6.73 27.71 -0.57
CA GLU A 51 7.25 28.73 0.36
C GLU A 51 8.73 28.44 0.65
N PHE A 52 9.61 29.41 0.37
CA PHE A 52 11.06 29.23 0.46
C PHE A 52 11.55 29.26 1.91
N SER A 53 11.55 28.10 2.57
CA SER A 53 12.53 27.82 3.62
C SER A 53 13.86 27.40 2.97
N SER A 54 14.98 27.76 3.57
CA SER A 54 16.32 27.40 3.10
C SER A 54 16.45 25.89 2.89
N ALA A 55 17.06 25.47 1.78
CA ALA A 55 17.29 24.07 1.48
C ALA A 55 18.15 23.40 2.57
N SER A 56 17.49 22.71 3.51
CA SER A 56 18.15 21.90 4.52
C SER A 56 18.45 20.52 3.95
N ARG A 57 19.56 19.93 4.41
CA ARG A 57 19.73 18.48 4.31
C ARG A 57 18.91 17.87 5.42
N LEU A 58 17.69 17.42 5.10
CA LEU A 58 16.98 16.49 5.96
C LEU A 58 17.80 15.20 6.02
N LEU A 59 18.17 14.77 7.22
CA LEU A 59 18.60 13.38 7.41
C LEU A 59 17.38 12.49 7.15
N VAL A 60 17.57 11.28 6.64
CA VAL A 60 16.43 10.35 6.45
C VAL A 60 15.72 10.06 7.78
N SER A 61 16.45 10.13 8.90
CA SER A 61 15.92 10.06 10.27
C SER A 61 15.09 11.29 10.71
N ASP A 62 15.18 12.44 10.02
CA ASP A 62 14.26 13.56 10.26
C ASP A 62 12.89 13.32 9.59
N HIS A 63 12.81 12.32 8.70
CA HIS A 63 11.57 11.72 8.20
C HIS A 63 11.23 10.41 8.95
N ASP A 64 11.83 10.17 10.12
CA ASP A 64 11.19 9.28 11.10
C ASP A 64 9.95 10.02 11.62
N SER A 65 8.79 9.69 11.04
CA SER A 65 7.53 10.03 11.68
C SER A 65 7.51 9.32 13.04
N ASN A 66 7.79 10.10 14.09
CA ASN A 66 7.74 9.72 15.50
C ASN A 66 6.28 9.45 15.96
N ASP A 67 5.48 8.89 15.05
CA ASP A 67 4.10 8.55 15.24
C ASP A 67 3.99 7.25 16.03
N SER A 68 3.25 7.33 17.13
CA SER A 68 3.10 6.24 18.10
C SER A 68 2.46 4.96 17.54
N ILE A 69 1.96 5.00 16.30
CA ILE A 69 1.46 3.83 15.56
C ILE A 69 2.59 3.04 14.86
N VAL A 70 3.70 3.68 14.50
CA VAL A 70 4.77 3.06 13.70
C VAL A 70 5.39 1.85 14.43
N GLY A 71 5.66 0.79 13.68
CA GLY A 71 6.23 -0.47 14.17
C GLY A 71 5.27 -1.67 14.02
N MET A 72 5.62 -2.78 14.67
CA MET A 72 4.92 -4.07 14.57
C MET A 72 3.95 -4.29 15.74
N TRP A 73 2.80 -4.91 15.45
CA TRP A 73 1.76 -5.20 16.42
C TRP A 73 1.14 -6.58 16.18
N LYS A 74 0.65 -7.22 17.25
CA LYS A 74 -0.35 -8.30 17.16
C LYS A 74 -1.72 -7.65 17.22
N PHE A 75 -2.57 -7.89 16.23
CA PHE A 75 -3.93 -7.32 16.18
C PHE A 75 -4.99 -8.42 16.26
N THR A 76 -6.20 -8.00 16.66
CA THR A 76 -7.44 -8.76 16.54
C THR A 76 -8.52 -7.84 15.96
N PHE A 77 -9.14 -8.24 14.86
CA PHE A 77 -10.43 -7.73 14.40
C PHE A 77 -11.55 -8.54 15.03
N THR A 78 -12.52 -7.88 15.66
CA THR A 78 -13.67 -8.52 16.31
C THR A 78 -14.97 -7.95 15.75
N ALA A 79 -15.92 -8.81 15.39
CA ALA A 79 -17.25 -8.42 14.98
C ALA A 79 -17.97 -7.65 16.10
N GLN A 80 -18.55 -6.49 15.76
CA GLN A 80 -19.36 -5.72 16.71
C GLN A 80 -20.34 -4.78 16.00
N GLY A 81 -21.62 -4.86 16.34
CA GLY A 81 -22.70 -4.04 15.78
C GLY A 81 -23.28 -4.56 14.46
N ASN A 82 -22.99 -5.81 14.07
CA ASN A 82 -23.52 -6.40 12.85
C ASN A 82 -24.99 -6.80 13.06
N THR A 83 -25.84 -6.55 12.06
CA THR A 83 -27.27 -6.90 12.12
C THR A 83 -27.71 -7.61 10.83
N GLY A 84 -28.64 -8.55 10.98
CA GLY A 84 -29.22 -9.29 9.86
C GLY A 84 -28.98 -10.82 9.92
N PRO A 85 -29.67 -11.60 9.08
CA PRO A 85 -29.49 -13.05 9.01
C PRO A 85 -28.08 -13.41 8.51
N GLY A 86 -27.39 -14.32 9.21
CA GLY A 86 -26.05 -14.77 8.84
C GLY A 86 -24.90 -13.83 9.24
N SER A 87 -25.18 -12.67 9.82
CA SER A 87 -24.17 -11.76 10.36
C SER A 87 -23.42 -12.40 11.55
N PRO A 88 -22.10 -12.16 11.69
CA PRO A 88 -21.31 -12.68 12.81
C PRO A 88 -21.77 -12.03 14.13
N PRO A 89 -21.99 -12.81 15.20
CA PRO A 89 -22.31 -12.27 16.52
C PRO A 89 -21.24 -11.34 17.08
N ASP A 90 -21.67 -10.38 17.90
CA ASP A 90 -20.76 -9.49 18.63
C ASP A 90 -19.77 -10.28 19.50
N GLY A 91 -18.50 -9.88 19.45
CA GLY A 91 -17.42 -10.53 20.20
C GLY A 91 -16.72 -11.68 19.45
N VAL A 92 -17.20 -12.10 18.28
CA VAL A 92 -16.54 -13.11 17.46
C VAL A 92 -15.29 -12.54 16.76
N PRO A 93 -14.09 -13.14 16.91
CA PRO A 93 -12.92 -12.74 16.13
C PRO A 93 -13.14 -12.99 14.64
N LEU A 94 -12.87 -11.97 13.83
CA LEU A 94 -12.94 -12.03 12.36
C LEU A 94 -11.57 -12.28 11.72
N ASP A 95 -10.50 -11.76 12.34
CA ASP A 95 -9.12 -12.05 11.99
C ASP A 95 -8.20 -11.75 13.19
N ILE A 96 -7.09 -12.45 13.29
CA ILE A 96 -6.04 -12.27 14.30
C ILE A 96 -4.70 -12.46 13.58
N GLY A 97 -3.77 -11.53 13.73
CA GLY A 97 -2.48 -11.66 13.06
C GLY A 97 -1.48 -10.58 13.46
N PHE A 98 -0.60 -10.25 12.51
CA PHE A 98 0.38 -9.19 12.66
C PHE A 98 0.11 -8.05 11.71
N THR A 99 0.35 -6.83 12.16
CA THR A 99 0.40 -5.65 11.29
C THR A 99 1.69 -4.89 11.51
N GLN A 100 2.24 -4.31 10.45
CA GLN A 100 3.31 -3.33 10.53
C GLN A 100 2.84 -2.02 9.91
N TRP A 101 3.11 -0.93 10.63
CA TRP A 101 2.83 0.44 10.19
C TRP A 101 4.18 1.10 9.96
N HIS A 102 4.44 1.51 8.72
CA HIS A 102 5.71 2.09 8.30
C HIS A 102 5.65 3.61 8.32
N SER A 103 6.79 4.26 8.59
CA SER A 103 6.87 5.71 8.78
C SER A 103 6.57 6.54 7.52
N ASP A 104 6.57 5.90 6.34
CA ASP A 104 6.19 6.45 5.04
C ASP A 104 4.68 6.49 4.79
N GLY A 105 3.87 6.00 5.73
CA GLY A 105 2.41 5.93 5.59
C GLY A 105 1.88 4.64 4.97
N THR A 106 2.74 3.65 4.71
CA THR A 106 2.31 2.31 4.27
C THR A 106 2.01 1.38 5.46
N GLU A 107 1.21 0.35 5.20
CA GLU A 107 0.75 -0.63 6.18
C GLU A 107 0.67 -2.02 5.53
N ILE A 108 0.95 -3.07 6.32
CA ILE A 108 0.86 -4.47 5.87
C ILE A 108 0.27 -5.34 6.98
N ILE A 109 -0.71 -6.17 6.62
CA ILE A 109 -1.26 -7.23 7.48
C ILE A 109 -0.75 -8.58 7.00
N ASN A 110 -0.18 -9.34 7.94
CA ASN A 110 -0.07 -10.79 7.88
C ASN A 110 -1.20 -11.39 8.73
N SER A 111 -2.29 -11.72 8.07
CA SER A 111 -3.52 -12.30 8.61
C SER A 111 -3.26 -13.72 9.10
N GLY A 112 -3.98 -14.13 10.15
CA GLY A 112 -3.97 -15.52 10.64
C GLY A 112 -4.77 -16.47 9.76
N ARG A 113 -5.44 -15.97 8.71
CA ARG A 113 -6.09 -16.80 7.70
C ARG A 113 -5.07 -17.72 7.00
N PRO A 114 -5.50 -18.92 6.60
CA PRO A 114 -4.68 -19.79 5.76
C PRO A 114 -4.20 -19.07 4.48
N PRO A 115 -2.96 -19.30 4.00
CA PRO A 115 -2.43 -18.62 2.82
C PRO A 115 -3.28 -18.80 1.55
N GLN A 116 -3.97 -19.93 1.41
CA GLN A 116 -4.84 -20.19 0.25
C GLN A 116 -6.16 -19.41 0.26
N ASP A 117 -6.51 -18.76 1.37
CA ASP A 117 -7.71 -17.90 1.49
C ASP A 117 -7.34 -16.41 1.32
N GLY A 118 -6.05 -16.07 1.39
CA GLY A 118 -5.50 -14.71 1.38
C GLY A 118 -5.00 -14.26 2.75
N SER A 119 -3.70 -14.45 3.00
CA SER A 119 -3.04 -14.11 4.29
C SER A 119 -2.23 -12.81 4.29
N ILE A 120 -1.76 -12.30 3.14
CA ILE A 120 -1.00 -11.04 3.06
C ILE A 120 -1.84 -9.97 2.39
N CYS A 121 -1.96 -8.82 3.07
CA CYS A 121 -2.85 -7.73 2.69
C CYS A 121 -2.13 -6.39 2.90
N LEU A 122 -2.43 -5.37 2.08
CA LEU A 122 -1.66 -4.12 2.01
C LEU A 122 -2.55 -2.90 2.21
N GLY A 123 -2.04 -1.88 2.91
CA GLY A 123 -2.77 -0.66 3.20
C GLY A 123 -1.90 0.59 3.22
N VAL A 124 -2.57 1.70 3.49
CA VAL A 124 -1.99 3.02 3.75
C VAL A 124 -2.69 3.66 4.94
N TRP A 125 -1.99 4.54 5.65
CA TRP A 125 -2.50 5.21 6.82
C TRP A 125 -2.13 6.69 6.87
N LYS A 126 -2.84 7.44 7.71
CA LYS A 126 -2.47 8.81 8.08
C LYS A 126 -2.89 9.15 9.50
N LYS A 127 -2.11 10.00 10.15
CA LYS A 127 -2.50 10.64 11.41
C LYS A 127 -3.68 11.59 11.19
N THR A 128 -4.67 11.52 12.08
CA THR A 128 -5.87 12.40 12.07
C THR A 128 -6.00 13.24 13.33
N GLY A 129 -5.18 12.99 14.35
CA GLY A 129 -5.13 13.79 15.58
C GLY A 129 -4.06 13.29 16.54
N LYS A 130 -4.04 13.80 17.78
CA LYS A 130 -3.14 13.32 18.82
C LYS A 130 -3.39 11.83 19.09
N SER A 131 -2.40 10.99 18.77
CA SER A 131 -2.46 9.53 18.83
C SER A 131 -3.63 8.88 18.06
N ARG A 132 -4.25 9.58 17.11
CA ARG A 132 -5.37 9.08 16.30
C ARG A 132 -4.95 8.93 14.84
N TYR A 133 -5.36 7.82 14.23
CA TYR A 133 -4.94 7.42 12.89
C TYR A 133 -6.13 6.84 12.13
N LYS A 134 -6.18 7.10 10.82
CA LYS A 134 -7.05 6.39 9.88
C LYS A 134 -6.21 5.48 9.01
N PHE A 135 -6.73 4.30 8.69
CA PHE A 135 -6.15 3.40 7.70
C PHE A 135 -7.15 3.05 6.61
N ASN A 136 -6.63 2.74 5.42
CA ASN A 136 -7.33 2.19 4.29
C ASN A 136 -6.53 1.00 3.78
N HIS A 137 -7.12 -0.18 3.83
CA HIS A 137 -6.44 -1.46 3.72
C HIS A 137 -7.17 -2.39 2.76
N PHE A 138 -6.43 -3.14 1.94
CA PHE A 138 -6.97 -4.04 0.92
C PHE A 138 -6.38 -5.44 1.06
N ALA A 139 -7.28 -6.42 1.18
CA ALA A 139 -6.97 -7.84 1.02
C ALA A 139 -7.45 -8.35 -0.35
N ILE A 140 -6.82 -9.41 -0.85
CA ILE A 140 -7.32 -10.17 -2.00
C ILE A 140 -7.79 -11.52 -1.47
N GLY A 141 -9.08 -11.81 -1.66
CA GLY A 141 -9.64 -13.13 -1.38
C GLY A 141 -9.34 -14.11 -2.52
N TYR A 142 -9.29 -15.39 -2.20
CA TYR A 142 -9.12 -16.48 -3.16
C TYR A 142 -10.22 -17.53 -2.99
N ASP A 143 -10.50 -18.27 -4.07
CA ASP A 143 -11.44 -19.38 -4.06
C ASP A 143 -10.90 -20.56 -3.24
N THR A 144 -11.72 -21.10 -2.35
CA THR A 144 -11.32 -22.12 -1.37
C THR A 144 -11.59 -23.57 -1.84
N ALA A 145 -12.07 -23.79 -3.07
CA ALA A 145 -12.36 -25.14 -3.58
C ALA A 145 -11.09 -26.02 -3.75
N ASN A 146 -9.92 -25.39 -3.86
CA ASN A 146 -8.62 -26.07 -3.90
C ASN A 146 -7.97 -26.25 -2.50
N ALA A 147 -8.61 -25.76 -1.43
CA ALA A 147 -8.05 -25.85 -0.09
C ALA A 147 -8.06 -27.31 0.45
N PRO A 148 -7.07 -27.71 1.26
CA PRO A 148 -5.88 -26.96 1.69
C PRO A 148 -4.67 -27.12 0.74
N THR A 149 -4.82 -27.80 -0.39
CA THR A 149 -3.68 -28.28 -1.23
C THR A 149 -3.25 -27.31 -2.32
N GLY A 150 -4.05 -26.29 -2.63
CA GLY A 150 -3.73 -25.27 -3.63
C GLY A 150 -4.47 -23.95 -3.38
N ILE A 151 -3.98 -22.89 -4.04
CA ILE A 151 -4.60 -21.57 -4.03
C ILE A 151 -5.60 -21.50 -5.20
N GLY A 152 -6.81 -20.99 -4.96
CA GLY A 152 -7.81 -20.79 -6.00
C GLY A 152 -7.56 -19.54 -6.87
N ASN A 153 -8.52 -19.23 -7.72
CA ASN A 153 -8.52 -17.93 -8.43
C ASN A 153 -8.88 -16.80 -7.44
N PRO A 154 -8.39 -15.56 -7.65
CA PRO A 154 -8.84 -14.41 -6.89
C PRO A 154 -10.36 -14.22 -6.98
N THR A 155 -11.04 -14.06 -5.85
CA THR A 155 -12.51 -13.89 -5.78
C THR A 155 -12.94 -12.42 -5.74
N GLY A 156 -12.02 -11.51 -5.40
CA GLY A 156 -12.22 -10.07 -5.40
C GLY A 156 -11.49 -9.38 -4.24
N PRO A 157 -11.50 -8.04 -4.20
CA PRO A 157 -10.90 -7.27 -3.12
C PRO A 157 -11.81 -7.25 -1.88
N THR A 158 -11.19 -7.23 -0.70
CA THR A 158 -11.84 -6.80 0.54
C THR A 158 -11.22 -5.48 0.98
N HIS A 159 -12.04 -4.46 1.13
CA HIS A 159 -11.67 -3.11 1.54
C HIS A 159 -11.98 -2.93 3.03
N ILE A 160 -10.97 -2.62 3.82
CA ILE A 160 -11.06 -2.42 5.27
C ILE A 160 -10.64 -0.99 5.58
N VAL A 161 -11.54 -0.21 6.17
CA VAL A 161 -11.28 1.17 6.60
C VAL A 161 -11.52 1.27 8.08
N GLY A 162 -10.63 1.94 8.81
CA GLY A 162 -10.82 2.12 10.23
C GLY A 162 -10.14 3.34 10.84
N ASP A 163 -10.56 3.63 12.07
CA ASP A 163 -10.06 4.70 12.93
C ASP A 163 -9.52 4.06 14.20
N VAL A 164 -8.23 4.27 14.49
CA VAL A 164 -7.56 3.74 15.68
C VAL A 164 -6.98 4.85 16.54
N MET A 165 -6.92 4.61 17.84
CA MET A 165 -6.23 5.45 18.81
C MET A 165 -5.20 4.64 19.58
N VAL A 166 -3.94 5.11 19.55
CA VAL A 166 -2.84 4.52 20.32
C VAL A 166 -2.93 4.99 21.78
N SER A 167 -2.66 4.06 22.70
CA SER A 167 -2.62 4.31 24.14
C SER A 167 -1.55 5.36 24.52
N PRO A 168 -1.72 6.09 25.64
CA PRO A 168 -0.71 7.07 26.08
C PRO A 168 0.69 6.48 26.36
N ASP A 169 0.79 5.18 26.66
CA ASP A 169 2.05 4.47 26.86
C ASP A 169 2.64 3.85 25.57
N GLY A 170 1.95 3.97 24.44
CA GLY A 170 2.38 3.47 23.14
C GLY A 170 2.36 1.94 22.98
N LYS A 171 1.82 1.19 23.95
CA LYS A 171 1.88 -0.29 23.98
C LYS A 171 0.66 -0.98 23.38
N SER A 172 -0.45 -0.28 23.20
CA SER A 172 -1.65 -0.81 22.55
C SER A 172 -2.31 0.24 21.67
N TYR A 173 -3.22 -0.21 20.80
CA TYR A 173 -4.21 0.67 20.20
C TYR A 173 -5.56 -0.04 20.13
N ALA A 174 -6.63 0.76 20.06
CA ALA A 174 -7.99 0.28 19.85
C ALA A 174 -8.75 1.21 18.91
N GLY A 175 -9.77 0.69 18.24
CA GLY A 175 -10.51 1.44 17.23
C GLY A 175 -11.71 0.69 16.67
N THR A 176 -12.33 1.28 15.65
CA THR A 176 -13.44 0.71 14.89
C THR A 176 -13.08 0.57 13.42
N PHE A 177 -13.67 -0.40 12.73
CA PHE A 177 -13.49 -0.59 11.29
C PHE A 177 -14.79 -0.99 10.59
N THR A 178 -14.83 -0.74 9.28
CA THR A 178 -15.76 -1.35 8.32
C THR A 178 -14.97 -2.29 7.40
N LEU A 179 -15.60 -3.38 6.97
CA LEU A 179 -15.06 -4.33 6.00
C LEU A 179 -16.10 -4.55 4.91
N ASP A 180 -15.74 -4.20 3.68
CA ASP A 180 -16.55 -4.38 2.47
C ASP A 180 -15.86 -5.41 1.57
N ALA A 181 -16.48 -6.56 1.36
CA ALA A 181 -15.99 -7.57 0.44
C ALA A 181 -16.70 -7.45 -0.91
N TYR A 182 -15.94 -7.45 -2.01
CA TYR A 182 -16.46 -7.35 -3.37
C TYR A 182 -16.15 -8.62 -4.17
N ASP A 183 -17.00 -8.94 -5.15
CA ASP A 183 -16.70 -9.94 -6.17
C ASP A 183 -15.76 -9.39 -7.26
N THR A 184 -15.36 -10.24 -8.21
CA THR A 184 -14.54 -9.86 -9.38
C THR A 184 -15.23 -8.90 -10.35
N SER A 185 -16.55 -8.69 -10.22
CA SER A 185 -17.34 -7.71 -10.97
C SER A 185 -17.52 -6.38 -10.22
N ASN A 186 -16.85 -6.23 -9.05
CA ASN A 186 -16.96 -5.08 -8.15
C ASN A 186 -18.36 -4.90 -7.52
N THR A 187 -19.11 -5.99 -7.37
CA THR A 187 -20.37 -6.05 -6.61
C THR A 187 -20.06 -6.26 -5.13
N LEU A 188 -20.66 -5.47 -4.24
CA LEU A 188 -20.57 -5.70 -2.79
C LEU A 188 -21.31 -7.00 -2.41
N ILE A 189 -20.58 -7.97 -1.86
CA ILE A 189 -21.11 -9.29 -1.44
C ILE A 189 -21.22 -9.44 0.08
N ALA A 190 -20.45 -8.69 0.87
CA ALA A 190 -20.60 -8.61 2.31
C ALA A 190 -20.17 -7.24 2.84
N HIS A 191 -20.88 -6.77 3.87
CA HIS A 191 -20.53 -5.59 4.67
C HIS A 191 -20.49 -6.02 6.14
N LEU A 192 -19.39 -5.74 6.83
CA LEU A 192 -19.20 -6.01 8.25
C LEU A 192 -18.69 -4.77 8.98
N VAL A 193 -19.07 -4.66 10.25
CA VAL A 193 -18.58 -3.66 11.21
C VAL A 193 -17.93 -4.35 12.40
N GLY A 194 -16.97 -3.67 13.01
CA GLY A 194 -16.30 -4.22 14.18
C GLY A 194 -15.32 -3.29 14.88
N VAL A 195 -14.65 -3.86 15.87
CA VAL A 195 -13.58 -3.21 16.64
C VAL A 195 -12.24 -3.88 16.34
N ILE A 196 -11.19 -3.06 16.25
CA ILE A 196 -9.81 -3.53 16.21
C ILE A 196 -9.15 -3.25 17.57
N THR A 197 -8.40 -4.22 18.05
CA THR A 197 -7.47 -4.03 19.18
C THR A 197 -6.10 -4.58 18.80
N ALA A 198 -5.03 -4.01 19.35
CA ALA A 198 -3.69 -4.50 19.10
C ALA A 198 -2.72 -4.23 20.25
N THR A 199 -1.68 -5.06 20.36
CA THR A 199 -0.58 -4.93 21.31
C THR A 199 0.77 -4.86 20.58
N ARG A 200 1.66 -4.00 21.08
CA ARG A 200 2.95 -3.71 20.42
C ARG A 200 3.90 -4.90 20.53
N ILE A 201 4.48 -5.28 19.41
CA ILE A 201 5.58 -6.25 19.33
C ILE A 201 6.91 -5.49 19.32
N THR A 202 7.88 -6.02 20.05
CA THR A 202 9.24 -5.50 20.17
C THR A 202 10.24 -6.65 20.06
N VAL A 203 11.53 -6.33 19.94
CA VAL A 203 12.62 -7.32 20.02
C VAL A 203 12.69 -8.11 21.34
N HIS A 204 11.91 -7.70 22.35
CA HIS A 204 11.81 -8.38 23.65
C HIS A 204 10.47 -9.11 23.86
N THR A 205 9.56 -9.09 22.88
CA THR A 205 8.26 -9.76 22.96
C THR A 205 8.45 -11.28 22.80
N PRO A 206 8.13 -12.11 23.82
CA PRO A 206 8.35 -13.55 23.74
C PRO A 206 7.29 -14.24 22.87
N ALA A 207 7.65 -15.34 22.22
CA ALA A 207 6.73 -16.13 21.39
C ALA A 207 5.48 -16.61 22.15
N SER A 208 5.60 -16.87 23.45
CA SER A 208 4.48 -17.23 24.36
C SER A 208 3.50 -16.09 24.68
N SER A 209 3.67 -14.91 24.09
CA SER A 209 2.66 -13.83 24.08
C SER A 209 1.93 -13.71 22.73
N ILE A 210 2.43 -14.43 21.72
CA ILE A 210 1.93 -14.42 20.35
C ILE A 210 0.95 -15.57 20.11
N PHE A 211 1.22 -16.74 20.68
CA PHE A 211 0.38 -17.94 20.64
C PHE A 211 -0.16 -18.25 22.03
#